data_AF-A0A1F8F4D6-F1
#
_entry.id   AF-A0A1F8F4D6-F1
#
_cell.length_a   1.000
_cell.length_b   1.000
_cell.length_c   1.000
_cell.angle_alpha   90.00
_cell.angle_beta   90.00
_cell.angle_gamma   90.00
#
_symmetry.space_group_name_H-M   'P 1'
#
loop_
_entity.id
_entity.type
_entity.pdbx_description
1 polymer ?
#
loop_
_entity_poly.entity_id
_entity_poly.type
_entity_poly.pdbx_seq_one_letter_code
_entity_poly.pdbx_strand_id
1 'polypeptide(L)'
;MDINELKKLIKDSTSVLVLDNGEPSFVILGYDTYKNMAVNVNTEKEVTIKHPTNNGSISSNGRSFHDKETEILDRLNKEILALKSQIEAEEKGLNSPHVD
;
A
#
# COMPACT_ATOMS: atom_id res chain seq x y z
N MET A 1 3.71 30.14 13.93
CA MET A 1 2.56 29.46 13.30
C MET A 1 1.31 29.96 13.99
N ASP A 2 0.31 30.46 13.24
CA ASP A 2 -0.94 30.94 13.83
C ASP A 2 -1.82 29.75 14.24
N ILE A 3 -2.26 29.73 15.50
CA ILE A 3 -3.13 28.70 16.05
C ILE A 3 -4.47 28.61 15.29
N ASN A 4 -4.95 29.73 14.73
CA ASN A 4 -6.22 29.77 14.01
C ASN A 4 -6.10 29.12 12.63
N GLU A 5 -4.98 29.29 11.96
CA GLU A 5 -4.67 28.64 10.69
C GLU A 5 -4.54 27.13 10.88
N LEU A 6 -3.85 26.71 11.95
CA LEU A 6 -3.76 25.29 12.33
C LEU A 6 -5.16 24.70 12.63
N LYS A 7 -6.01 25.42 13.38
CA LYS A 7 -7.39 25.00 13.66
C LYS A 7 -8.23 24.86 12.38
N LYS A 8 -8.03 25.75 11.40
CA LYS A 8 -8.71 25.67 10.12
C LYS A 8 -8.26 24.44 9.33
N LEU A 9 -6.94 24.19 9.29
CA LEU A 9 -6.37 23.01 8.66
C LEU A 9 -6.94 21.72 9.27
N ILE A 10 -7.03 21.64 10.61
CA ILE A 10 -7.56 20.48 11.32
C ILE A 10 -9.06 20.32 11.10
N LYS A 11 -9.85 21.40 11.03
CA LYS A 11 -11.29 21.31 10.79
C LYS A 11 -11.64 20.78 9.40
N ASP A 12 -10.86 21.17 8.39
CA ASP A 12 -11.11 20.80 7.00
C ASP A 12 -10.41 19.47 6.61
N SER A 13 -9.57 18.92 7.48
CA SER A 13 -8.78 17.70 7.22
C SER A 13 -9.16 16.54 8.13
N THR A 14 -9.20 15.32 7.58
CA THR A 14 -9.47 14.09 8.35
C THR A 14 -8.37 13.76 9.38
N SER A 15 -7.12 14.14 9.09
CA SER A 15 -5.95 13.91 9.93
C SER A 15 -4.82 14.87 9.54
N VAL A 16 -4.02 15.29 10.52
CA VAL A 16 -2.83 16.13 10.29
C VAL A 16 -1.60 15.43 10.84
N LEU A 17 -0.57 15.26 9.99
CA LEU A 17 0.75 14.75 10.39
C LEU A 17 1.71 15.93 10.55
N VAL A 18 2.31 16.06 11.72
CA VAL A 18 3.33 17.07 12.00
C VAL A 18 4.71 16.44 11.93
N LEU A 19 5.57 17.03 11.11
CA LEU A 19 6.96 16.61 10.92
C LEU A 19 7.90 17.59 11.63
N ASP A 20 8.94 17.08 12.26
CA ASP A 20 10.08 17.86 12.74
C ASP A 20 11.35 17.35 12.05
N ASN A 21 12.08 18.23 11.36
CA ASN A 21 13.25 17.88 10.53
C ASN A 21 13.03 16.74 9.51
N GLY A 22 11.80 16.61 9.00
CA GLY A 22 11.42 15.56 8.05
C GLY A 22 11.00 14.24 8.71
N GLU A 23 11.07 14.14 10.04
CA GLU A 23 10.63 12.98 10.80
C GLU A 23 9.25 13.20 11.43
N PRO A 24 8.37 12.18 11.45
CA PRO A 24 7.08 12.24 12.15
C PRO A 24 7.25 12.55 13.64
N SER A 25 6.67 13.66 14.09
CA SER A 25 6.66 14.04 15.50
C SER A 25 5.35 13.62 16.18
N PHE A 26 4.21 14.05 15.65
CA PHE A 26 2.89 13.68 16.16
C PHE A 26 1.79 13.71 15.09
N VAL A 27 0.75 12.91 15.30
CA VAL A 27 -0.44 12.84 14.44
C VAL A 27 -1.64 13.37 15.22
N ILE A 28 -2.39 14.28 14.60
CA ILE A 28 -3.64 14.81 15.12
C ILE A 28 -4.79 14.14 14.39
N LEU A 29 -5.66 13.47 15.13
CA LEU A 29 -6.83 12.76 14.62
C LEU A 29 -8.10 13.36 15.23
N GLY A 30 -9.18 13.38 14.45
CA GLY A 30 -10.51 13.58 15.00
C GLY A 30 -10.84 12.49 16.02
N TYR A 31 -11.55 12.85 17.08
CA TYR A 31 -11.87 11.92 18.17
C TYR A 31 -12.64 10.69 17.68
N ASP A 32 -13.60 10.85 16.78
CA ASP A 32 -14.37 9.73 16.22
C ASP A 32 -13.49 8.80 15.39
N THR A 33 -12.55 9.34 14.62
CA THR A 33 -11.56 8.56 13.87
C THR A 33 -10.68 7.75 14.81
N TYR A 34 -10.13 8.38 15.85
CA TYR A 34 -9.34 7.70 16.88
C TYR A 34 -10.14 6.59 17.56
N LYS A 35 -11.38 6.89 17.99
CA LYS A 35 -12.26 5.93 18.66
C LYS A 35 -12.56 4.73 17.77
N ASN A 36 -12.89 4.96 16.50
CA ASN A 36 -13.14 3.87 15.55
C ASN A 36 -11.88 3.03 15.32
N MET A 37 -10.70 3.63 15.24
CA MET A 37 -9.45 2.87 15.14
C MET A 37 -9.20 2.05 16.40
N ALA A 38 -9.21 2.69 17.58
CA ALA A 38 -8.93 2.05 18.86
C ALA A 38 -9.90 0.91 19.19
N VAL A 39 -11.18 1.05 18.84
CA VAL A 39 -12.18 -0.01 19.00
C VAL A 39 -11.94 -1.18 18.04
N ASN A 40 -11.42 -0.91 16.84
CA ASN A 40 -11.10 -1.94 15.85
C ASN A 40 -9.69 -2.54 15.99
N VAL A 41 -8.79 -2.02 16.84
CA VAL A 41 -7.46 -2.64 17.06
C VAL A 41 -7.57 -4.05 17.65
N ASN A 42 -8.66 -4.37 18.37
CA ASN A 42 -8.90 -5.71 18.90
C ASN A 42 -9.54 -6.67 17.88
N THR A 43 -9.83 -6.21 16.67
CA THR A 43 -10.38 -7.02 15.58
C THR A 43 -9.61 -6.69 14.32
N GLU A 44 -8.60 -7.48 13.98
CA GLU A 44 -7.86 -7.38 12.71
C GLU A 44 -8.87 -7.30 11.55
N LYS A 45 -9.10 -6.09 11.04
CA LYS A 45 -9.92 -5.86 9.85
C LYS A 45 -8.98 -5.60 8.69
N GLU A 46 -8.98 -6.54 7.76
CA GLU A 46 -8.49 -6.40 6.39
C GLU A 46 -8.87 -5.01 5.85
N VAL A 47 -7.85 -4.21 5.51
CA VAL A 47 -8.05 -2.84 5.02
C VAL A 47 -8.47 -2.91 3.55
N THR A 48 -9.78 -2.94 3.30
CA THR A 48 -10.29 -2.70 1.95
C THR A 48 -10.19 -1.20 1.65
N ILE A 49 -9.20 -0.80 0.86
CA ILE A 49 -9.00 0.59 0.42
C ILE A 49 -10.15 0.97 -0.52
N LYS A 50 -11.14 1.73 -0.03
CA LYS A 50 -12.18 2.34 -0.86
C LYS A 50 -11.74 3.75 -1.24
N HIS A 51 -11.23 3.92 -2.46
CA HIS A 51 -10.94 5.23 -3.03
C HIS A 51 -12.25 6.02 -3.22
N PRO A 52 -12.35 7.28 -2.75
CA PRO A 52 -13.53 8.11 -2.96
C PRO A 52 -13.57 8.57 -4.43
N THR A 53 -14.48 7.98 -5.22
CA THR A 53 -14.80 8.43 -6.57
C THR A 53 -15.80 9.58 -6.51
N ASN A 54 -15.31 10.82 -6.46
CA ASN A 54 -16.18 11.99 -6.62
C ASN A 54 -16.22 12.42 -8.10
N ASN A 55 -17.33 12.06 -8.74
CA ASN A 55 -17.99 12.59 -9.95
C ASN A 55 -17.15 13.06 -11.14
N GLY A 56 -17.19 12.25 -12.20
CA GLY A 56 -17.00 12.70 -13.57
C GLY A 56 -17.03 11.56 -14.59
N SER A 57 -18.24 11.07 -14.91
CA SER A 57 -18.63 10.34 -16.14
C SER A 57 -17.77 9.16 -16.65
N ILE A 58 -18.46 8.07 -17.01
CA ILE A 58 -18.08 6.98 -17.95
C ILE A 58 -17.81 5.61 -17.28
N SER A 59 -18.88 4.82 -17.33
CA SER A 59 -18.92 3.45 -17.87
C SER A 59 -18.39 2.28 -17.04
N SER A 60 -19.03 1.15 -17.28
CA SER A 60 -18.92 -0.21 -16.77
C SER A 60 -17.55 -0.90 -16.87
N ASN A 61 -16.44 -0.18 -16.71
CA ASN A 61 -15.08 -0.69 -16.98
C ASN A 61 -14.26 -1.07 -15.74
N GLY A 62 -14.82 -1.01 -14.53
CA GLY A 62 -14.10 -1.37 -13.29
C GLY A 62 -13.56 -2.80 -13.24
N ARG A 63 -14.16 -3.74 -13.99
CA ARG A 63 -13.64 -5.12 -14.11
C ARG A 63 -12.35 -5.19 -14.91
N SER A 64 -12.24 -4.41 -15.99
CA SER A 64 -11.10 -4.47 -16.91
C SER A 64 -9.77 -4.02 -16.30
N PHE A 65 -9.79 -3.12 -15.31
CA PHE A 65 -8.57 -2.71 -14.61
C PHE A 65 -8.09 -3.78 -13.64
N HIS A 66 -9.01 -4.42 -12.93
CA HIS A 66 -8.70 -5.53 -12.02
C HIS A 66 -8.19 -6.75 -12.80
N ASP A 67 -8.77 -7.05 -13.96
CA ASP A 67 -8.33 -8.15 -14.83
C ASP A 67 -6.90 -7.91 -15.35
N LYS A 68 -6.58 -6.66 -15.72
CA LYS A 68 -5.22 -6.26 -16.14
C LYS A 68 -4.21 -6.33 -15.00
N GLU A 69 -4.59 -5.91 -13.80
CA GLU A 69 -3.73 -6.00 -12.62
C GLU A 69 -3.44 -7.47 -12.28
N THR A 70 -4.44 -8.35 -12.33
CA THR A 70 -4.24 -9.79 -12.13
C THR A 70 -3.36 -10.42 -13.21
N GLU A 71 -3.50 -10.01 -14.46
CA GLU A 71 -2.65 -10.49 -15.56
C GLU A 71 -1.18 -10.08 -15.35
N ILE A 72 -0.94 -8.84 -14.91
CA ILE A 72 0.40 -8.34 -14.60
C ILE A 72 1.00 -9.12 -13.43
N LEU A 73 0.23 -9.37 -12.36
CA LEU A 73 0.67 -10.15 -11.21
C LEU A 73 1.03 -11.60 -11.59
N ASP A 74 0.20 -12.25 -12.41
CA ASP A 74 0.46 -13.60 -12.90
C ASP A 74 1.71 -13.68 -13.77
N ARG A 75 1.92 -12.67 -14.63
CA ARG A 75 3.12 -12.56 -15.45
C ARG A 75 4.37 -12.40 -14.58
N LEU A 76 4.33 -11.50 -13.60
CA LEU A 76 5.46 -11.29 -12.68
C LEU A 76 5.79 -12.55 -11.89
N ASN A 77 4.77 -13.28 -11.41
CA ASN A 77 4.98 -14.55 -10.71
C ASN A 77 5.64 -15.62 -11.59
N LYS A 78 5.26 -15.71 -12.86
CA LYS A 78 5.90 -16.62 -13.83
C LYS A 78 7.35 -16.24 -14.08
N GLU A 79 7.63 -14.95 -14.26
CA GLU A 79 8.99 -14.45 -14.47
C GLU A 79 9.88 -14.73 -13.25
N ILE A 80 9.36 -14.53 -12.03
CA ILE A 80 10.06 -14.87 -10.78
C ILE A 80 10.38 -16.37 -10.71
N LEU A 81 9.42 -17.24 -11.05
CA LEU A 81 9.65 -18.69 -11.04
C LEU A 81 10.70 -19.13 -12.07
N ALA A 82 10.66 -18.55 -13.26
CA ALA A 82 11.65 -18.83 -14.30
C ALA A 82 13.06 -18.42 -13.86
N LEU A 83 13.20 -17.22 -13.28
CA LEU A 83 14.48 -16.73 -12.74
C LEU A 83 14.99 -17.63 -11.61
N LYS A 84 14.13 -18.05 -10.68
CA LYS A 84 14.50 -18.99 -9.62
C LYS A 84 15.02 -20.32 -10.18
N SER A 85 14.33 -20.88 -11.16
CA SER A 85 14.74 -22.13 -11.80
C SER A 85 16.07 -21.99 -12.55
N GLN A 86 16.30 -20.84 -13.19
CA GLN A 86 17.57 -20.56 -13.87
C GLN A 86 18.72 -20.44 -12.87
N ILE A 87 18.52 -19.71 -11.78
CA ILE A 87 19.50 -19.59 -10.69
C ILE A 87 19.83 -20.97 -10.11
N GLU A 88 18.81 -21.79 -9.81
CA GLU A 88 19.03 -23.14 -9.28
C GLU A 88 19.82 -24.04 -10.26
N ALA A 89 19.57 -23.92 -11.57
CA ALA A 89 20.31 -24.65 -12.59
C ALA A 89 21.78 -24.19 -12.67
N GLU A 90 22.03 -22.88 -12.60
CA GLU A 90 23.37 -22.32 -12.59
C GLU A 90 24.14 -22.72 -11.33
N GLU A 91 23.52 -22.62 -10.14
CA GLU A 91 24.12 -23.05 -8.87
C GLU A 91 24.42 -24.56 -8.86
N LYS A 92 23.55 -25.39 -9.43
CA LYS A 92 23.77 -26.83 -9.56
C LYS A 92 24.90 -27.16 -10.55
N GLY A 93 25.05 -26.36 -11.61
CA GLY A 93 26.16 -26.46 -12.56
C GLY A 93 27.50 -26.04 -11.95
N LEU A 94 27.50 -25.00 -11.11
CA LEU A 94 28.65 -24.52 -10.35
C LEU A 94 29.07 -25.47 -9.21
N ASN A 95 28.13 -26.26 -8.68
CA ASN A 95 28.39 -27.27 -7.64
C ASN A 95 28.70 -28.68 -8.20
N SER A 96 28.85 -28.84 -9.52
CA SER A 96 29.42 -30.08 -10.08
C SER A 96 30.93 -30.09 -9.81
N PRO A 97 31.48 -31.13 -9.16
CA PRO A 97 32.93 -31.20 -8.93
C PRO A 97 33.64 -31.23 -10.29
N HIS A 98 34.63 -30.36 -10.43
CA HIS A 98 35.67 -30.46 -11.44
C HIS A 98 36.29 -31.86 -11.31
N VAL A 99 36.03 -32.75 -12.26
CA VAL A 99 36.74 -34.01 -12.40
C VAL A 99 37.89 -33.72 -13.37
N ASP A 100 39.10 -33.67 -12.82
CA ASP A 100 40.37 -33.69 -13.56
C ASP A 100 40.48 -34.92 -14.48
#